data_AF-A0A2N6IPB9-F1
#
_entry.id   AF-A0A2N6IPB9-F1
#
_cell.length_a   1.000
_cell.length_b   1.000
_cell.length_c   1.000
_cell.angle_alpha   90.00
_cell.angle_beta   90.00
_cell.angle_gamma   90.00
#
_symmetry.space_group_name_H-M   'P 1'
#
loop_
_entity.id
_entity.type
_entity.pdbx_description
1 polymer ?
#
loop_
_entity_poly.entity_id
_entity_poly.type
_entity_poly.pdbx_seq_one_letter_code
_entity_poly.pdbx_strand_id
1 'polypeptide(L)'
;MIASVIFLLRDKFFSLIGSDFPFDLLPLFAVLLVVEGVMRILRDNTLEAMAMQRWLQVIISIKGGLIVAALVYLKQHQMATAQDLLLVEIMAALVSLLLATVIVSGLLRQIGEMQSEWSQPSWRQIRKVAFNNYGSGIVEYLYSPSFLLVVLSRVQTAEALAGLGFVLRLTDIIRNYLPGMMLFGVVRSRMIGAYASNQNYGELGGWAGFVFKISVLTLVPIFGIIFVYGSEVLVFAGGKQYAEFNMVFSSLCCWLAFRLHRMILGTVCNAIELTQVWVRASLVSVLVLPLMYFFLYEQLGVWFVVIALFANELIVNVLVVAGMRRRGYVWDIGWGWIAKVVVILTLACLPAYLVKGEGTPLLIAGIVLLNLLLLVGLLAFQVFDKNDRTFVNRGLGRNVFKVS
;
A
#
# COMPACT_ATOMS: atom_id res chain seq x y z
N MET A 1 7.91 -22.62 -8.35
CA MET A 1 6.51 -23.12 -8.30
C MET A 1 5.60 -22.36 -9.24
N ILE A 2 5.39 -21.04 -9.12
CA ILE A 2 4.51 -20.28 -10.05
C ILE A 2 5.10 -20.23 -11.47
N ALA A 3 6.39 -19.92 -11.61
CA ALA A 3 7.07 -20.00 -12.91
C ALA A 3 6.92 -21.40 -13.53
N SER A 4 7.00 -22.46 -12.71
CA SER A 4 6.82 -23.84 -13.12
C SER A 4 5.37 -24.15 -13.53
N VAL A 5 4.37 -23.61 -12.83
CA VAL A 5 2.94 -23.79 -13.15
C VAL A 5 2.55 -22.99 -14.40
N ILE A 6 3.05 -21.76 -14.56
CA ILE A 6 2.87 -20.95 -15.77
C ILE A 6 3.50 -21.64 -16.97
N PHE A 7 4.68 -22.24 -16.80
CA PHE A 7 5.32 -23.02 -17.85
C PHE A 7 4.50 -24.27 -18.24
N LEU A 8 3.88 -24.94 -17.26
CA LEU A 8 3.01 -26.11 -17.49
C LEU A 8 1.64 -25.75 -18.09
N LEU A 9 1.11 -24.57 -17.79
CA LEU A 9 -0.19 -24.10 -18.29
C LEU A 9 -0.08 -23.17 -19.50
N ARG A 10 1.12 -23.03 -20.06
CA ARG A 10 1.47 -22.10 -21.15
C ARG A 10 0.39 -22.09 -22.24
N ASP A 11 0.15 -23.21 -22.88
CA ASP A 11 -0.68 -23.23 -24.10
C ASP A 11 -2.16 -22.89 -23.83
N LYS A 12 -2.69 -23.22 -22.65
CA LYS A 12 -4.08 -22.91 -22.26
C LYS A 12 -4.25 -21.50 -21.71
N PHE A 13 -3.24 -20.99 -21.02
CA PHE A 13 -3.29 -19.64 -20.44
C PHE A 13 -3.06 -18.58 -21.52
N PHE A 14 -2.14 -18.82 -22.45
CA PHE A 14 -1.80 -17.85 -23.50
C PHE A 14 -2.77 -17.86 -24.68
N SER A 15 -3.51 -18.95 -24.92
CA SER A 15 -4.62 -18.92 -25.89
C SER A 15 -5.75 -17.95 -25.49
N LEU A 16 -5.85 -17.59 -24.22
CA LEU A 16 -6.79 -16.57 -23.70
C LEU A 16 -6.25 -15.13 -23.81
N ILE A 17 -4.93 -14.96 -23.93
CA ILE A 17 -4.26 -13.64 -23.90
C ILE A 17 -4.00 -13.09 -25.30
N GLY A 18 -4.11 -13.92 -26.35
CA GLY A 18 -3.87 -13.55 -27.74
C GLY A 18 -2.53 -14.09 -28.26
N SER A 19 -2.39 -14.19 -29.58
CA SER A 19 -1.28 -14.86 -30.27
C SER A 19 0.08 -14.17 -30.14
N ASP A 20 0.12 -12.91 -29.71
CA ASP A 20 1.29 -12.04 -29.87
C ASP A 20 2.18 -11.98 -28.62
N PHE A 21 2.09 -12.97 -27.72
CA PHE A 21 2.92 -13.01 -26.52
C PHE A 21 4.38 -13.37 -26.89
N PRO A 22 5.39 -12.57 -26.50
CA PRO A 22 6.78 -12.79 -26.88
C PRO A 22 7.40 -13.93 -26.05
N PHE A 23 7.19 -15.17 -26.48
CA PHE A 23 7.65 -16.37 -25.78
C PHE A 23 9.17 -16.44 -25.58
N ASP A 24 9.93 -15.79 -26.46
CA ASP A 24 11.41 -15.75 -26.38
C ASP A 24 11.90 -15.03 -25.13
N LEU A 25 11.08 -14.16 -24.53
CA LEU A 25 11.40 -13.45 -23.29
C LEU A 25 11.07 -14.24 -22.02
N LEU A 26 10.30 -15.33 -22.13
CA LEU A 26 9.83 -16.10 -20.98
C LEU A 26 10.97 -16.63 -20.08
N PRO A 27 12.09 -17.17 -20.62
CA PRO A 27 13.21 -17.61 -19.79
C PRO A 27 13.85 -16.46 -19.01
N LEU A 28 14.02 -15.29 -19.64
CA LEU A 28 14.60 -14.10 -19.00
C LEU A 28 13.69 -13.60 -17.87
N PHE A 29 12.37 -13.55 -18.10
CA PHE A 29 11.41 -13.25 -17.04
C PHE A 29 11.46 -14.26 -15.89
N ALA A 30 11.59 -15.55 -16.18
CA ALA A 30 11.69 -16.57 -15.14
C ALA A 30 12.94 -16.39 -14.27
N VAL A 31 14.10 -16.10 -14.89
CA VAL A 31 15.34 -15.78 -14.16
C VAL A 31 15.15 -14.52 -13.32
N LEU A 32 14.62 -13.45 -13.91
CA LEU A 32 14.36 -12.19 -13.21
C LEU A 32 13.48 -12.41 -11.98
N LEU A 33 12.40 -13.18 -12.10
CA LEU A 33 11.48 -13.48 -10.99
C LEU A 33 12.15 -14.26 -9.86
N VAL A 34 13.05 -15.20 -10.18
CA VAL A 34 13.81 -15.94 -9.16
C VAL A 34 14.78 -15.01 -8.45
N VAL A 35 15.56 -14.23 -9.19
CA VAL A 35 16.56 -13.31 -8.62
C VAL A 35 15.88 -12.24 -7.77
N GLU A 36 14.84 -11.58 -8.28
CA GLU A 36 14.04 -10.61 -7.53
C GLU A 36 13.39 -11.25 -6.30
N GLY A 37 12.84 -12.45 -6.43
CA GLY A 37 12.21 -13.17 -5.33
C GLY A 37 13.19 -13.43 -4.17
N VAL A 38 14.39 -13.95 -4.47
CA VAL A 38 15.43 -14.18 -3.45
C VAL A 38 15.95 -12.87 -2.89
N MET A 39 16.18 -11.87 -3.74
CA MET A 39 16.62 -10.54 -3.32
C MET A 39 15.63 -9.90 -2.35
N ARG A 40 14.32 -9.99 -2.60
CA ARG A 40 13.29 -9.45 -1.71
C ARG A 40 13.25 -10.16 -0.35
N ILE A 41 13.53 -11.46 -0.31
CA ILE A 41 13.64 -12.17 0.98
C ILE A 41 14.77 -11.57 1.83
N LEU A 42 15.95 -11.38 1.25
CA LEU A 42 17.09 -10.82 2.00
C LEU A 42 16.92 -9.32 2.28
N ARG A 43 16.56 -8.54 1.26
CA ARG A 43 16.48 -7.09 1.32
C ARG A 43 15.26 -6.61 2.09
N ASP A 44 14.07 -7.09 1.74
CA ASP A 44 12.83 -6.58 2.33
C ASP A 44 12.56 -7.33 3.63
N ASN A 45 12.44 -8.66 3.61
CA ASN A 45 12.01 -9.37 4.81
C ASN A 45 13.08 -9.40 5.92
N THR A 46 14.34 -9.72 5.59
CA THR A 46 15.40 -9.87 6.61
C THR A 46 15.86 -8.51 7.13
N LEU A 47 16.21 -7.55 6.28
CA LEU A 47 16.68 -6.24 6.76
C LEU A 47 15.56 -5.43 7.43
N GLU A 48 14.30 -5.51 6.98
CA GLU A 48 13.18 -4.86 7.67
C GLU A 48 12.96 -5.47 9.06
N ALA A 49 13.02 -6.81 9.19
CA ALA A 49 12.91 -7.49 10.48
C ALA A 49 14.04 -7.09 11.45
N MET A 50 15.24 -6.85 10.94
CA MET A 50 16.39 -6.34 11.71
C MET A 50 16.34 -4.83 11.96
N ALA A 51 15.29 -4.12 11.49
CA ALA A 51 15.16 -2.67 11.52
C ALA A 51 16.32 -1.92 10.83
N MET A 52 16.94 -2.52 9.83
CA MET A 52 18.13 -2.00 9.12
C MET A 52 17.75 -1.18 7.88
N GLN A 53 16.84 -0.21 8.07
CA GLN A 53 16.25 0.58 6.98
C GLN A 53 17.30 1.32 6.12
N ARG A 54 18.41 1.76 6.73
CA ARG A 54 19.52 2.40 6.00
C ARG A 54 20.06 1.51 4.89
N TRP A 55 20.32 0.24 5.20
CA TRP A 55 20.89 -0.70 4.24
C TRP A 55 19.90 -1.09 3.14
N LEU A 56 18.63 -1.24 3.50
CA LEU A 56 17.54 -1.43 2.54
C LEU A 56 17.52 -0.30 1.50
N GLN A 57 17.60 0.96 1.95
CA GLN A 57 17.61 2.13 1.06
C GLN A 57 18.87 2.22 0.19
N VAL A 58 20.05 1.86 0.73
CA VAL A 58 21.30 1.78 -0.04
C VAL A 58 21.17 0.77 -1.18
N ILE A 59 20.66 -0.44 -0.91
CA ILE A 59 20.48 -1.48 -1.93
C ILE A 59 19.50 -1.02 -3.02
N ILE A 60 18.36 -0.42 -2.63
CA ILE A 60 17.38 0.11 -3.59
C ILE A 60 17.99 1.22 -4.45
N SER A 61 18.73 2.13 -3.83
CA SER A 61 19.38 3.25 -4.54
C SER A 61 20.43 2.77 -5.53
N ILE A 62 21.23 1.76 -5.16
CA ILE A 62 22.21 1.15 -6.06
C ILE A 62 21.50 0.46 -7.22
N LYS A 63 20.46 -0.33 -6.97
CA LYS A 63 19.68 -0.96 -8.04
C LYS A 63 19.13 0.07 -9.03
N GLY A 64 18.46 1.10 -8.50
CA GLY A 64 17.89 2.19 -9.31
C GLY A 64 18.95 2.95 -10.11
N GLY A 65 20.09 3.26 -9.48
CA GLY A 65 21.22 3.90 -10.14
C GLY A 65 21.79 3.07 -11.28
N LEU A 66 21.93 1.75 -11.09
CA LEU A 66 22.37 0.83 -12.14
C LEU A 66 21.39 0.78 -13.31
N ILE A 67 20.08 0.71 -13.04
CA ILE A 67 19.06 0.73 -14.09
C ILE A 67 19.11 2.04 -14.88
N VAL A 68 19.19 3.19 -14.20
CA VAL A 68 19.28 4.50 -14.86
C VAL A 68 20.55 4.61 -15.71
N ALA A 69 21.71 4.22 -15.17
CA ALA A 69 22.97 4.23 -15.92
C ALA A 69 22.90 3.34 -17.16
N ALA A 70 22.34 2.14 -17.02
CA ALA A 70 22.15 1.21 -18.12
C ALA A 70 21.16 1.73 -19.17
N LEU A 71 20.06 2.38 -18.77
CA LEU A 71 19.13 3.02 -19.71
C LEU A 71 19.78 4.15 -20.51
N VAL A 72 20.64 4.96 -19.87
CA VAL A 72 21.43 6.00 -20.56
C VAL A 72 22.37 5.37 -21.58
N TYR A 73 23.07 4.29 -21.19
CA TYR A 73 23.97 3.54 -22.06
C TYR A 73 23.23 2.94 -23.27
N LEU A 74 22.11 2.27 -23.03
CA LEU A 74 21.23 1.67 -24.04
C LEU A 74 20.73 2.71 -25.04
N LYS A 75 20.26 3.87 -24.55
CA LYS A 75 19.84 4.99 -25.39
C LYS A 75 20.97 5.51 -26.29
N GLN A 76 22.19 5.63 -25.76
CA GLN A 76 23.34 6.12 -26.53
C GLN A 76 23.74 5.17 -27.66
N HIS A 77 23.57 3.87 -27.46
CA HIS A 77 23.93 2.83 -28.43
C HIS A 77 22.76 2.38 -29.32
N GLN A 78 21.61 3.06 -29.23
CA GLN A 78 20.37 2.70 -29.94
C GLN A 78 19.90 1.26 -29.68
N MET A 79 20.31 0.68 -28.55
CA MET A 79 19.86 -0.62 -28.08
C MET A 79 18.65 -0.38 -27.18
N ALA A 80 17.45 -0.66 -27.65
CA ALA A 80 16.22 -0.40 -26.89
C ALA A 80 15.23 -1.56 -27.01
N THR A 81 15.73 -2.78 -27.17
CA THR A 81 14.84 -3.95 -27.22
C THR A 81 14.34 -4.30 -25.81
N ALA A 82 13.18 -4.95 -25.74
CA ALA A 82 12.66 -5.47 -24.48
C ALA A 82 13.61 -6.49 -23.82
N GLN A 83 14.36 -7.23 -24.65
CA GLN A 83 15.37 -8.18 -24.19
C GLN A 83 16.52 -7.48 -23.46
N ASP A 84 17.05 -6.40 -24.03
CA ASP A 84 18.14 -5.61 -23.42
C ASP A 84 17.71 -5.06 -22.05
N LEU A 85 16.48 -4.54 -21.97
CA LEU A 85 15.93 -4.02 -20.73
C LEU A 85 15.80 -5.12 -19.64
N LEU A 86 15.35 -6.32 -20.02
CA LEU A 86 15.27 -7.45 -19.09
C LEU A 86 16.64 -7.89 -18.59
N LEU A 87 17.65 -7.94 -19.47
CA LEU A 87 19.02 -8.26 -19.10
C LEU A 87 19.57 -7.23 -18.11
N VAL A 88 19.34 -5.94 -18.35
CA VAL A 88 19.71 -4.86 -17.42
C VAL A 88 19.07 -5.06 -16.05
N GLU A 89 17.76 -5.33 -15.99
CA GLU A 89 17.04 -5.59 -14.74
C GLU A 89 17.59 -6.81 -13.99
N ILE A 90 17.89 -7.91 -14.70
CA ILE A 90 18.49 -9.11 -14.13
C ILE A 90 19.86 -8.78 -13.52
N MET A 91 20.72 -8.09 -14.26
CA MET A 91 22.06 -7.73 -13.79
C MET A 91 22.01 -6.79 -12.58
N ALA A 92 21.15 -5.77 -12.60
CA ALA A 92 20.96 -4.88 -11.46
C ALA A 92 20.41 -5.63 -10.22
N ALA A 93 19.48 -6.57 -10.42
CA ALA A 93 18.95 -7.41 -9.36
C ALA A 93 20.00 -8.38 -8.79
N LEU A 94 20.88 -8.95 -9.62
CA LEU A 94 21.99 -9.81 -9.18
C LEU A 94 23.01 -9.04 -8.33
N VAL A 95 23.42 -7.85 -8.76
CA VAL A 95 24.33 -6.98 -7.97
C VAL A 95 23.69 -6.64 -6.62
N SER A 96 22.41 -6.29 -6.63
CA SER A 96 21.65 -5.98 -5.41
C SER A 96 21.50 -7.19 -4.48
N LEU A 97 21.30 -8.39 -5.05
CA LEU A 97 21.25 -9.64 -4.31
C LEU A 97 22.59 -9.97 -3.64
N LEU A 98 23.70 -9.81 -4.34
CA LEU A 98 25.05 -10.00 -3.78
C LEU A 98 25.30 -9.03 -2.63
N LEU A 99 24.97 -7.75 -2.82
CA LEU A 99 25.10 -6.73 -1.78
C LEU A 99 24.23 -7.04 -0.55
N ALA A 100 22.97 -7.41 -0.76
CA ALA A 100 22.06 -7.81 0.32
C ALA A 100 22.61 -9.02 1.08
N THR A 101 23.16 -10.01 0.38
CA THR A 101 23.77 -11.19 1.00
C THR A 101 24.96 -10.82 1.88
N VAL A 102 25.90 -10.01 1.37
CA VAL A 102 27.08 -9.55 2.13
C VAL A 102 26.67 -8.78 3.38
N ILE A 103 25.73 -7.84 3.26
CA ILE A 103 25.25 -7.04 4.39
C ILE A 103 24.57 -7.93 5.44
N VAL A 104 23.62 -8.78 5.03
CA VAL A 104 22.90 -9.67 5.96
C VAL A 104 23.88 -10.62 6.65
N SER A 105 24.81 -11.25 5.92
CA SER A 105 25.83 -12.10 6.54
C SER A 105 26.73 -11.35 7.51
N GLY A 106 27.10 -10.11 7.21
CA GLY A 106 27.89 -9.26 8.11
C GLY A 106 27.13 -8.91 9.39
N LEU A 107 25.85 -8.56 9.27
CA LEU A 107 25.00 -8.23 10.42
C LEU A 107 24.69 -9.45 11.28
N LEU A 108 24.44 -10.62 10.67
CA LEU A 108 24.23 -11.87 11.40
C LEU A 108 25.44 -12.28 12.23
N ARG A 109 26.66 -11.98 11.77
CA ARG A 109 27.89 -12.20 12.56
C ARG A 109 28.03 -11.27 13.77
N GLN A 110 27.31 -10.14 13.79
CA GLN A 110 27.31 -9.19 14.90
C GLN A 110 26.21 -9.48 15.92
N ILE A 111 25.16 -10.21 15.52
CA ILE A 111 24.15 -10.69 16.46
C ILE A 111 24.82 -11.76 17.33
N GLY A 112 24.88 -11.51 18.64
CA GLY A 112 25.48 -12.41 19.63
C GLY A 112 24.73 -13.74 19.76
N GLU A 113 25.07 -14.52 20.79
CA GLU A 113 24.44 -15.83 21.01
C GLU A 113 22.91 -15.75 20.99
N MET A 114 22.29 -16.64 20.21
CA MET A 114 20.85 -16.81 20.15
C MET A 114 20.29 -17.06 21.56
N GLN A 115 19.22 -16.36 21.92
CA GLN A 115 18.46 -16.70 23.13
C GLN A 115 18.04 -18.18 23.06
N SER A 116 18.31 -18.94 24.12
CA SER A 116 18.20 -20.41 24.15
C SER A 116 16.77 -20.95 23.99
N GLU A 117 15.76 -20.09 24.06
CA GLU A 117 14.34 -20.49 24.02
C GLU A 117 13.71 -20.44 22.63
N TRP A 118 14.43 -19.98 21.59
CA TRP A 118 13.88 -19.97 20.23
C TRP A 118 13.95 -21.34 19.58
N SER A 119 12.79 -21.90 19.21
CA SER A 119 12.69 -23.10 18.38
C SER A 119 12.41 -22.74 16.93
N GLN A 120 13.16 -23.33 15.99
CA GLN A 120 12.93 -23.12 14.56
C GLN A 120 11.52 -23.61 14.16
N PRO A 121 10.73 -22.79 13.43
CA PRO A 121 9.42 -23.21 12.95
C PRO A 121 9.54 -24.34 11.93
N SER A 122 8.61 -25.27 11.98
CA SER A 122 8.55 -26.37 11.00
C SER A 122 8.27 -25.84 9.59
N TRP A 123 8.79 -26.54 8.57
CA TRP A 123 8.49 -26.25 7.16
C TRP A 123 6.98 -26.21 6.87
N ARG A 124 6.19 -27.01 7.59
CA ARG A 124 4.73 -27.03 7.46
C ARG A 124 4.10 -25.71 7.92
N GLN A 125 4.58 -25.13 9.02
CA GLN A 125 4.13 -23.82 9.49
C GLN A 125 4.51 -22.72 8.51
N ILE A 126 5.77 -22.70 8.05
CA ILE A 126 6.26 -21.72 7.07
C ILE A 126 5.43 -21.78 5.79
N ARG A 127 5.23 -22.98 5.22
CA ARG A 127 4.42 -23.17 4.02
C ARG A 127 2.98 -22.72 4.22
N LYS A 128 2.36 -23.06 5.35
CA LYS A 128 0.98 -22.67 5.66
C LYS A 128 0.82 -21.13 5.69
N VAL A 129 1.73 -20.42 6.35
CA VAL A 129 1.71 -18.95 6.39
C VAL A 129 1.94 -18.37 5.00
N ALA A 130 2.92 -18.90 4.26
CA ALA A 130 3.23 -18.47 2.90
C ALA A 130 2.04 -18.66 1.95
N PHE A 131 1.40 -19.83 1.96
CA PHE A 131 0.22 -20.11 1.13
C PHE A 131 -0.97 -19.22 1.48
N ASN A 132 -1.24 -18.98 2.76
CA ASN A 132 -2.33 -18.10 3.18
C ASN A 132 -2.10 -16.66 2.69
N ASN A 133 -0.89 -16.13 2.91
CA ASN A 133 -0.54 -14.77 2.46
C ASN A 133 -0.50 -14.65 0.94
N TYR A 134 0.03 -15.66 0.25
CA TYR A 134 0.05 -15.70 -1.21
C TYR A 134 -1.37 -15.77 -1.79
N GLY A 135 -2.24 -16.61 -1.22
CA GLY A 135 -3.65 -16.70 -1.61
C GLY A 135 -4.37 -15.37 -1.46
N SER A 136 -4.20 -14.67 -0.32
CA SER A 136 -4.75 -13.32 -0.16
C SER A 136 -4.13 -12.31 -1.12
N GLY A 137 -2.85 -12.44 -1.44
CA GLY A 137 -2.15 -11.57 -2.39
C GLY A 137 -2.66 -11.72 -3.82
N ILE A 138 -2.99 -12.94 -4.26
CA ILE A 138 -3.65 -13.16 -5.56
C ILE A 138 -4.99 -12.42 -5.61
N VAL A 139 -5.82 -12.59 -4.59
CA VAL A 139 -7.10 -11.89 -4.52
C VAL A 139 -6.88 -10.38 -4.58
N GLU A 140 -5.95 -9.87 -3.78
CA GLU A 140 -5.62 -8.44 -3.75
C GLU A 140 -5.17 -7.92 -5.13
N TYR A 141 -4.46 -8.73 -5.91
CA TYR A 141 -4.06 -8.41 -7.28
C TYR A 141 -5.25 -8.31 -8.26
N LEU A 142 -6.31 -9.11 -8.07
CA LEU A 142 -7.55 -8.98 -8.84
C LEU A 142 -8.26 -7.64 -8.56
N TYR A 143 -7.98 -7.01 -7.43
CA TYR A 143 -8.43 -5.66 -7.10
C TYR A 143 -7.35 -4.61 -7.34
N SER A 144 -6.28 -4.93 -8.06
CA SER A 144 -5.28 -3.92 -8.41
C SER A 144 -5.86 -2.94 -9.45
N PRO A 145 -5.48 -1.65 -9.39
CA PRO A 145 -5.82 -0.67 -10.42
C PRO A 145 -5.56 -1.19 -11.85
N SER A 146 -4.42 -1.84 -12.07
CA SER A 146 -4.03 -2.37 -13.39
C SER A 146 -4.97 -3.48 -13.87
N PHE A 147 -5.34 -4.43 -13.01
CA PHE A 147 -6.28 -5.49 -13.40
C PHE A 147 -7.65 -4.92 -13.72
N LEU A 148 -8.16 -4.02 -12.87
CA LEU A 148 -9.46 -3.40 -13.07
C LEU A 148 -9.51 -2.53 -14.34
N LEU A 149 -8.41 -1.84 -14.69
CA LEU A 149 -8.30 -1.13 -15.96
C LEU A 149 -8.37 -2.06 -17.17
N VAL A 150 -7.77 -3.25 -17.10
CA VAL A 150 -7.87 -4.26 -18.17
C VAL A 150 -9.29 -4.80 -18.32
N VAL A 151 -10.01 -4.99 -17.22
CA VAL A 151 -11.43 -5.37 -17.27
C VAL A 151 -12.25 -4.25 -17.91
N LEU A 152 -12.00 -3.01 -17.50
CA LEU A 152 -12.75 -1.85 -17.95
C LEU A 152 -12.44 -1.46 -19.40
N SER A 153 -11.24 -1.79 -19.91
CA SER A 153 -10.82 -1.42 -21.26
C SER A 153 -11.61 -2.08 -22.38
N ARG A 154 -12.37 -3.13 -22.06
CA ARG A 154 -13.27 -3.79 -23.00
C ARG A 154 -14.54 -2.99 -23.28
N VAL A 155 -14.88 -2.02 -22.43
CA VAL A 155 -16.21 -1.39 -22.43
C VAL A 155 -16.17 0.13 -22.34
N GLN A 156 -15.06 0.71 -21.87
CA GLN A 156 -14.89 2.16 -21.77
C GLN A 156 -14.06 2.72 -22.92
N THR A 157 -14.30 4.00 -23.23
CA THR A 157 -13.52 4.73 -24.22
C THR A 157 -12.07 4.92 -23.75
N ALA A 158 -11.15 5.09 -24.69
CA ALA A 158 -9.74 5.34 -24.39
C ALA A 158 -9.53 6.58 -23.52
N GLU A 159 -10.34 7.63 -23.73
CA GLU A 159 -10.32 8.86 -22.93
C GLU A 159 -10.71 8.61 -21.47
N ALA A 160 -11.79 7.86 -21.22
CA ALA A 160 -12.22 7.50 -19.88
C ALA A 160 -11.17 6.67 -19.13
N LEU A 161 -10.53 5.73 -19.83
CA LEU A 161 -9.44 4.91 -19.27
C LEU A 161 -8.19 5.75 -18.98
N ALA A 162 -7.85 6.70 -19.84
CA ALA A 162 -6.72 7.60 -19.64
C ALA A 162 -6.93 8.48 -18.40
N GLY A 163 -8.12 9.08 -18.27
CA GLY A 163 -8.46 9.89 -17.11
C GLY A 163 -8.50 9.08 -15.81
N LEU A 164 -9.10 7.88 -15.83
CA LEU A 164 -9.08 6.98 -14.68
C LEU A 164 -7.66 6.52 -14.31
N GLY A 165 -6.85 6.13 -15.30
CA GLY A 165 -5.45 5.74 -15.09
C GLY A 165 -4.62 6.87 -14.51
N PHE A 166 -4.87 8.11 -14.94
CA PHE A 166 -4.22 9.30 -14.39
C PHE A 166 -4.54 9.50 -12.91
N VAL A 167 -5.82 9.49 -12.52
CA VAL A 167 -6.21 9.68 -11.10
C VAL A 167 -5.80 8.51 -10.21
N LEU A 168 -5.79 7.28 -10.73
CA LEU A 168 -5.24 6.11 -10.02
C LEU A 168 -3.75 6.28 -9.75
N ARG A 169 -2.99 6.78 -10.74
CA ARG A 169 -1.55 7.03 -10.57
C ARG A 169 -1.29 8.13 -9.55
N LEU A 170 -2.05 9.23 -9.57
CA LEU A 170 -1.96 10.28 -8.55
C LEU A 170 -2.31 9.75 -7.15
N THR A 171 -3.33 8.91 -7.05
CA THR A 171 -3.71 8.24 -5.79
C THR A 171 -2.59 7.36 -5.27
N ASP A 172 -1.93 6.59 -6.15
CA ASP A 172 -0.77 5.77 -5.78
C ASP A 172 0.43 6.62 -5.32
N ILE A 173 0.67 7.78 -5.97
CA ILE A 173 1.69 8.74 -5.53
C ILE A 173 1.36 9.20 -4.11
N ILE A 174 0.13 9.69 -3.86
CA ILE A 174 -0.30 10.12 -2.53
C ILE A 174 -0.05 9.01 -1.52
N ARG A 175 -0.52 7.79 -1.80
CA ARG A 175 -0.31 6.63 -0.91
C ARG A 175 1.16 6.42 -0.58
N ASN A 176 2.04 6.39 -1.59
CA ASN A 176 3.46 6.09 -1.40
C ASN A 176 4.21 7.18 -0.61
N TYR A 177 3.71 8.42 -0.62
CA TYR A 177 4.29 9.54 0.13
C TYR A 177 3.59 9.81 1.48
N LEU A 178 2.57 9.05 1.86
CA LEU A 178 1.98 9.19 3.19
C LEU A 178 3.02 8.87 4.27
N PRO A 179 3.23 9.74 5.27
CA PRO A 179 4.15 9.48 6.38
C PRO A 179 3.84 8.17 7.10
N GLY A 180 2.56 7.81 7.17
CA GLY A 180 2.10 6.53 7.69
C GLY A 180 2.78 5.33 7.02
N MET A 181 2.90 5.33 5.69
CA MET A 181 3.56 4.26 4.94
C MET A 181 5.06 4.21 5.20
N MET A 182 5.71 5.38 5.30
CA MET A 182 7.15 5.47 5.62
C MET A 182 7.43 4.98 7.04
N LEU A 183 6.59 5.36 8.00
CA LEU A 183 6.67 4.92 9.39
C LEU A 183 6.30 3.44 9.55
N PHE A 184 5.40 2.93 8.71
CA PHE A 184 4.86 1.59 8.85
C PHE A 184 5.95 0.52 8.82
N GLY A 185 6.96 0.60 7.96
CA GLY A 185 8.06 -0.38 7.95
C GLY A 185 8.83 -0.45 9.27
N VAL A 186 9.10 0.71 9.89
CA VAL A 186 9.79 0.79 11.18
C VAL A 186 8.87 0.37 12.33
N VAL A 187 7.62 0.81 12.33
CA VAL A 187 6.67 0.47 13.38
C VAL A 187 6.28 -1.00 13.32
N ARG A 188 6.18 -1.58 12.12
CA ARG A 188 5.86 -3.00 11.91
C ARG A 188 6.84 -3.92 12.60
N SER A 189 8.14 -3.73 12.40
CA SER A 189 9.16 -4.57 13.05
C SER A 189 9.12 -4.45 14.57
N ARG A 190 8.95 -3.22 15.10
CA ARG A 190 8.78 -3.01 16.55
C ARG A 190 7.50 -3.63 17.10
N MET A 191 6.39 -3.50 16.37
CA MET A 191 5.08 -4.03 16.72
C MET A 191 5.12 -5.57 16.77
N ILE A 192 5.73 -6.22 15.77
CA ILE A 192 5.92 -7.67 15.76
C ILE A 192 6.89 -8.12 16.87
N GLY A 193 8.00 -7.42 17.07
CA GLY A 193 9.00 -7.73 18.09
C GLY A 193 8.44 -7.63 19.52
N ALA A 194 7.68 -6.57 19.83
CA ALA A 194 7.04 -6.39 21.13
C ALA A 194 6.03 -7.51 21.42
N TYR A 195 5.24 -7.91 20.42
CA TYR A 195 4.31 -9.02 20.57
C TYR A 195 5.03 -10.37 20.71
N ALA A 196 6.10 -10.60 19.94
CA ALA A 196 6.88 -11.83 20.03
C ALA A 196 7.55 -12.00 21.41
N SER A 197 7.98 -10.91 22.03
CA SER A 197 8.60 -10.93 23.37
C SER A 197 7.58 -11.17 24.49
N ASN A 198 6.44 -10.46 24.47
CA ASN A 198 5.57 -10.34 25.65
C ASN A 198 4.17 -10.93 25.45
N GLN A 199 3.83 -11.39 24.22
CA GLN A 199 2.48 -11.81 23.80
C GLN A 199 1.38 -10.78 24.15
N ASN A 200 1.75 -9.51 24.31
CA ASN A 200 0.83 -8.47 24.73
C ASN A 200 0.09 -7.88 23.53
N TYR A 201 -1.12 -8.40 23.29
CA TYR A 201 -1.99 -7.91 22.22
C TYR A 201 -2.40 -6.44 22.39
N GLY A 202 -2.53 -5.95 23.62
CA GLY A 202 -2.90 -4.56 23.88
C GLY A 202 -1.86 -3.57 23.36
N GLU A 203 -0.57 -3.89 23.54
CA GLU A 203 0.52 -3.07 23.01
C GLU A 203 0.59 -3.13 21.48
N LEU A 204 0.42 -4.32 20.89
CA LEU A 204 0.32 -4.52 19.44
C LEU A 204 -0.82 -3.67 18.84
N GLY A 205 -2.01 -3.75 19.43
CA GLY A 205 -3.19 -2.99 19.02
C GLY A 205 -3.01 -1.48 19.18
N GLY A 206 -2.35 -1.04 20.26
CA GLY A 206 -2.04 0.38 20.49
C GLY A 206 -1.12 0.96 19.42
N TRP A 207 -0.01 0.27 19.09
CA TRP A 207 0.88 0.70 18.00
C TRP A 207 0.16 0.71 16.64
N ALA A 208 -0.64 -0.31 16.35
CA ALA A 208 -1.38 -0.40 15.10
C ALA A 208 -2.44 0.71 14.96
N GLY A 209 -3.19 0.99 16.03
CA GLY A 209 -4.15 2.08 16.10
C GLY A 209 -3.49 3.45 15.94
N PHE A 210 -2.34 3.66 16.58
CA PHE A 210 -1.55 4.89 16.46
C PHE A 210 -1.08 5.12 15.01
N VAL A 211 -0.52 4.10 14.35
CA VAL A 211 -0.10 4.23 12.94
C VAL A 211 -1.30 4.50 12.03
N PHE A 212 -2.43 3.82 12.25
CA PHE A 212 -3.64 4.05 11.48
C PHE A 212 -4.11 5.51 11.63
N LYS A 213 -4.17 6.00 12.87
CA LYS A 213 -4.57 7.37 13.19
C LYS A 213 -3.66 8.41 12.52
N ILE A 214 -2.34 8.29 12.63
CA ILE A 214 -1.39 9.20 11.95
C ILE A 214 -1.58 9.17 10.42
N SER A 215 -1.77 7.97 9.86
CA SER A 215 -1.95 7.81 8.42
C SER A 215 -3.22 8.51 7.94
N VAL A 216 -4.34 8.32 8.63
CA VAL A 216 -5.61 8.98 8.32
C VAL A 216 -5.52 10.49 8.53
N LEU A 217 -4.94 10.95 9.65
CA LEU A 217 -4.81 12.38 9.93
C LEU A 217 -3.94 13.12 8.91
N THR A 218 -2.94 12.45 8.33
CA THR A 218 -2.16 13.03 7.23
C THR A 218 -2.94 13.03 5.90
N LEU A 219 -3.80 12.04 5.70
CA LEU A 219 -4.61 11.92 4.49
C LEU A 219 -5.78 12.91 4.45
N VAL A 220 -6.35 13.28 5.61
CA VAL A 220 -7.48 14.20 5.75
C VAL A 220 -7.29 15.55 5.03
N PRO A 221 -6.19 16.31 5.23
CA PRO A 221 -5.99 17.56 4.50
C PRO A 221 -5.86 17.34 2.99
N ILE A 222 -5.19 16.27 2.56
CA ILE A 222 -5.05 15.92 1.15
C ILE A 222 -6.43 15.63 0.53
N PHE A 223 -7.24 14.82 1.22
CA PHE A 223 -8.61 14.54 0.80
C PHE A 223 -9.46 15.81 0.76
N GLY A 224 -9.39 16.70 1.76
CA GLY A 224 -10.13 17.95 1.79
C GLY A 224 -9.79 18.88 0.61
N ILE A 225 -8.48 19.01 0.29
CA ILE A 225 -8.03 19.78 -0.87
C ILE A 225 -8.59 19.17 -2.16
N ILE A 226 -8.49 17.86 -2.34
CA ILE A 226 -8.97 17.18 -3.55
C ILE A 226 -10.50 17.27 -3.65
N PHE A 227 -11.22 17.14 -2.54
CA PHE A 227 -12.68 17.22 -2.54
C PHE A 227 -13.19 18.60 -2.97
N VAL A 228 -12.56 19.68 -2.52
CA VAL A 228 -13.00 21.06 -2.81
C VAL A 228 -12.40 21.58 -4.13
N TYR A 229 -11.11 21.33 -4.35
CA TYR A 229 -10.29 21.90 -5.43
C TYR A 229 -9.73 20.85 -6.39
N GLY A 230 -10.25 19.62 -6.39
CA GLY A 230 -9.67 18.53 -7.16
C GLY A 230 -9.70 18.77 -8.66
N SER A 231 -10.71 19.47 -9.19
CA SER A 231 -10.73 19.86 -10.61
C SER A 231 -9.53 20.74 -10.96
N GLU A 232 -9.24 21.76 -10.15
CA GLU A 232 -8.11 22.66 -10.30
C GLU A 232 -6.77 21.94 -10.14
N VAL A 233 -6.68 21.03 -9.16
CA VAL A 233 -5.50 20.18 -8.95
C VAL A 233 -5.25 19.28 -10.16
N LEU A 234 -6.29 18.69 -10.74
CA LEU A 234 -6.18 17.82 -11.91
C LEU A 234 -5.81 18.64 -13.16
N VAL A 235 -6.36 19.84 -13.33
CA VAL A 235 -5.95 20.77 -14.40
C VAL A 235 -4.48 21.14 -14.26
N PHE A 236 -4.02 21.45 -13.05
CA PHE A 236 -2.62 21.78 -12.79
C PHE A 236 -1.69 20.59 -13.07
N ALA A 237 -2.09 19.37 -12.69
CA ALA A 237 -1.26 18.19 -12.79
C ALA A 237 -1.19 17.60 -14.22
N GLY A 238 -2.26 17.71 -15.02
CA GLY A 238 -2.34 17.05 -16.32
C GLY A 238 -3.10 17.80 -17.41
N GLY A 239 -3.75 18.93 -17.11
CA GLY A 239 -4.54 19.71 -18.06
C GLY A 239 -6.07 19.55 -17.92
N LYS A 240 -6.82 20.38 -18.65
CA LYS A 240 -8.27 20.57 -18.47
C LYS A 240 -9.11 19.31 -18.67
N GLN A 241 -8.68 18.40 -19.55
CA GLN A 241 -9.36 17.14 -19.84
C GLN A 241 -9.55 16.23 -18.62
N TYR A 242 -8.73 16.38 -17.58
CA TYR A 242 -8.84 15.54 -16.38
C TYR A 242 -9.74 16.12 -15.30
N ALA A 243 -10.22 17.36 -15.45
CA ALA A 243 -11.00 18.06 -14.41
C ALA A 243 -12.29 17.34 -14.01
N GLU A 244 -12.90 16.61 -14.95
CA GLU A 244 -14.14 15.86 -14.75
C GLU A 244 -13.97 14.64 -13.81
N PHE A 245 -12.75 14.11 -13.67
CA PHE A 245 -12.45 12.98 -12.79
C PHE A 245 -12.29 13.37 -11.32
N ASN A 246 -12.57 14.62 -10.95
CA ASN A 246 -12.43 15.13 -9.58
C ASN A 246 -13.16 14.23 -8.54
N MET A 247 -14.41 13.88 -8.80
CA MET A 247 -15.19 13.05 -7.85
C MET A 247 -14.62 11.62 -7.72
N VAL A 248 -14.15 11.04 -8.83
CA VAL A 248 -13.47 9.74 -8.83
C VAL A 248 -12.17 9.84 -8.02
N PHE A 249 -11.37 10.87 -8.24
CA PHE A 249 -10.12 11.10 -7.53
C PHE A 249 -10.31 11.31 -6.02
N SER A 250 -11.29 12.13 -5.65
CA SER A 250 -11.70 12.33 -4.25
C SER A 250 -12.10 11.02 -3.59
N SER A 251 -12.90 10.21 -4.29
CA SER A 251 -13.36 8.91 -3.78
C SER A 251 -12.22 7.92 -3.62
N LEU A 252 -11.28 7.87 -4.56
CA LEU A 252 -10.06 7.06 -4.45
C LEU A 252 -9.16 7.50 -3.29
N CYS A 253 -9.09 8.81 -3.01
CA CYS A 253 -8.40 9.31 -1.82
C CYS A 253 -9.10 8.89 -0.52
N CYS A 254 -10.43 8.88 -0.47
CA CYS A 254 -11.18 8.32 0.65
C CYS A 254 -10.93 6.80 0.80
N TRP A 255 -10.90 6.07 -0.32
CA TRP A 255 -10.59 4.64 -0.35
C TRP A 255 -9.23 4.32 0.26
N LEU A 256 -8.22 5.20 0.11
CA LEU A 256 -6.91 5.01 0.74
C LEU A 256 -7.00 4.84 2.26
N ALA A 257 -7.95 5.46 2.96
CA ALA A 257 -8.13 5.26 4.40
C ALA A 257 -8.49 3.81 4.73
N PHE A 258 -9.40 3.21 3.95
CA PHE A 258 -9.78 1.80 4.11
C PHE A 258 -8.64 0.86 3.74
N ARG A 259 -7.90 1.21 2.69
CA ARG A 259 -6.72 0.45 2.27
C ARG A 259 -5.61 0.45 3.33
N LEU A 260 -5.39 1.59 3.98
CA LEU A 260 -4.44 1.72 5.10
C LEU A 260 -4.89 0.88 6.29
N HIS A 261 -6.18 0.92 6.62
CA HIS A 261 -6.74 0.08 7.69
C HIS A 261 -6.51 -1.40 7.41
N ARG A 262 -6.80 -1.87 6.18
CA ARG A 262 -6.54 -3.25 5.75
C ARG A 262 -5.06 -3.60 5.89
N MET A 263 -4.16 -2.79 5.37
CA MET A 263 -2.72 -3.08 5.43
C MET A 263 -2.22 -3.28 6.87
N ILE A 264 -2.66 -2.41 7.79
CA ILE A 264 -2.32 -2.48 9.21
C ILE A 264 -2.93 -3.73 9.85
N LEU A 265 -4.22 -3.99 9.59
CA LEU A 265 -4.94 -5.15 10.10
C LEU A 265 -4.32 -6.47 9.63
N GLY A 266 -3.87 -6.53 8.38
CA GLY A 266 -3.19 -7.70 7.81
C GLY A 266 -1.86 -7.97 8.49
N THR A 267 -1.14 -6.92 8.88
CA THR A 267 0.11 -7.06 9.64
C THR A 267 -0.16 -7.53 11.06
N VAL A 268 -1.18 -6.98 11.73
CA VAL A 268 -1.62 -7.45 13.05
C VAL A 268 -2.01 -8.93 12.98
N CYS A 269 -2.84 -9.32 12.00
CA CYS A 269 -3.23 -10.72 11.78
C CYS A 269 -2.05 -11.65 11.55
N ASN A 270 -1.02 -11.19 10.83
CA ASN A 270 0.21 -11.96 10.64
C ASN A 270 0.98 -12.11 11.97
N ALA A 271 1.08 -11.04 12.77
CA ALA A 271 1.77 -11.07 14.06
C ALA A 271 1.12 -12.03 15.07
N ILE A 272 -0.22 -12.08 15.10
CA ILE A 272 -0.99 -12.98 15.98
C ILE A 272 -1.32 -14.34 15.33
N GLU A 273 -0.68 -14.68 14.21
CA GLU A 273 -0.84 -15.95 13.47
C GLU A 273 -2.27 -16.27 12.97
N LEU A 274 -3.14 -15.26 12.83
CA LEU A 274 -4.51 -15.40 12.33
C LEU A 274 -4.64 -15.30 10.79
N THR A 275 -3.60 -15.70 10.06
CA THR A 275 -3.55 -15.65 8.58
C THR A 275 -4.69 -16.42 7.88
N GLN A 276 -5.27 -17.41 8.56
CA GLN A 276 -6.44 -18.14 8.04
C GLN A 276 -7.70 -17.29 7.97
N VAL A 277 -7.88 -16.33 8.88
CA VAL A 277 -9.01 -15.38 8.82
C VAL A 277 -8.86 -14.49 7.61
N TRP A 278 -7.63 -14.00 7.43
CA TRP A 278 -7.26 -13.09 6.37
C TRP A 278 -7.52 -13.67 4.99
N VAL A 279 -7.04 -14.90 4.74
CA VAL A 279 -7.26 -15.57 3.45
C VAL A 279 -8.73 -15.88 3.21
N ARG A 280 -9.50 -16.32 4.22
CA ARG A 280 -10.94 -16.57 4.08
C ARG A 280 -11.71 -15.30 3.74
N ALA A 281 -11.42 -14.20 4.43
CA ALA A 281 -12.03 -12.90 4.15
C ALA A 281 -11.70 -12.43 2.72
N SER A 282 -10.46 -12.60 2.28
CA SER A 282 -10.04 -12.30 0.90
C SER A 282 -10.76 -13.19 -0.11
N LEU A 283 -10.82 -14.51 0.10
CA LEU A 283 -11.53 -15.42 -0.82
C LEU A 283 -13.01 -15.09 -0.94
N VAL A 284 -13.68 -14.71 0.15
CA VAL A 284 -15.08 -14.24 0.09
C VAL A 284 -15.18 -12.93 -0.69
N SER A 285 -14.21 -12.02 -0.53
CA SER A 285 -14.23 -10.75 -1.27
C SER A 285 -14.12 -10.94 -2.78
N VAL A 286 -13.53 -12.04 -3.29
CA VAL A 286 -13.50 -12.36 -4.74
C VAL A 286 -14.89 -12.32 -5.37
N LEU A 287 -15.95 -12.66 -4.62
CA LEU A 287 -17.33 -12.65 -5.11
C LEU A 287 -17.82 -11.24 -5.51
N VAL A 288 -17.17 -10.16 -5.05
CA VAL A 288 -17.54 -8.79 -5.44
C VAL A 288 -17.37 -8.58 -6.95
N LEU A 289 -16.25 -9.02 -7.55
CA LEU A 289 -16.02 -8.81 -8.99
C LEU A 289 -17.09 -9.43 -9.89
N PRO A 290 -17.44 -10.73 -9.80
CA PRO A 290 -18.48 -11.29 -10.64
C PRO A 290 -19.85 -10.67 -10.35
N LEU A 291 -20.18 -10.39 -9.08
CA LEU A 291 -21.45 -9.72 -8.76
C LEU A 291 -21.53 -8.33 -9.39
N MET A 292 -20.48 -7.52 -9.26
CA MET A 292 -20.44 -6.21 -9.90
C MET A 292 -20.42 -6.30 -11.42
N TYR A 293 -19.68 -7.27 -11.96
CA TYR A 293 -19.61 -7.50 -13.40
C TYR A 293 -20.98 -7.89 -13.96
N PHE A 294 -21.72 -8.80 -13.35
CA PHE A 294 -23.01 -9.24 -13.90
C PHE A 294 -24.14 -8.23 -13.69
N PHE A 295 -24.15 -7.49 -12.58
CA PHE A 295 -25.29 -6.64 -12.23
C PHE A 295 -25.11 -5.16 -12.56
N LEU A 296 -23.88 -4.65 -12.60
CA LEU A 296 -23.65 -3.19 -12.52
C LEU A 296 -22.63 -2.64 -13.54
N TYR A 297 -21.95 -3.48 -14.31
CA TYR A 297 -20.80 -3.02 -15.10
C TYR A 297 -21.15 -1.99 -16.18
N GLU A 298 -22.29 -2.14 -16.87
CA GLU A 298 -22.72 -1.20 -17.93
C GLU A 298 -23.16 0.15 -17.36
N GLN A 299 -23.64 0.18 -16.11
CA GLN A 299 -24.23 1.37 -15.50
C GLN A 299 -23.19 2.23 -14.77
N LEU A 300 -22.12 1.61 -14.27
CA LEU A 300 -21.16 2.29 -13.40
C LEU A 300 -20.06 3.04 -14.17
N GLY A 301 -19.74 2.63 -15.40
CA GLY A 301 -18.61 3.20 -16.14
C GLY A 301 -17.32 3.19 -15.33
N VAL A 302 -16.63 4.33 -15.23
CA VAL A 302 -15.40 4.47 -14.43
C VAL A 302 -15.61 4.27 -12.91
N TRP A 303 -16.83 4.47 -12.41
CA TRP A 303 -17.16 4.23 -10.99
C TRP A 303 -17.13 2.74 -10.63
N PHE A 304 -17.15 1.84 -11.62
CA PHE A 304 -16.97 0.40 -11.40
C PHE A 304 -15.70 0.13 -10.59
N VAL A 305 -14.59 0.77 -10.94
CA VAL A 305 -13.30 0.58 -10.26
C VAL A 305 -13.36 1.08 -8.82
N VAL A 306 -13.91 2.27 -8.60
CA VAL A 306 -14.04 2.86 -7.26
C VAL A 306 -14.87 1.94 -6.36
N ILE A 307 -16.05 1.52 -6.82
CA ILE A 307 -16.96 0.68 -6.03
C ILE A 307 -16.34 -0.70 -5.76
N ALA A 308 -15.67 -1.31 -6.74
CA ALA A 308 -15.01 -2.61 -6.56
C ALA A 308 -13.91 -2.55 -5.51
N LEU A 309 -13.11 -1.48 -5.54
CA LEU A 309 -12.07 -1.19 -4.56
C LEU A 309 -12.66 -1.01 -3.15
N PHE A 310 -13.69 -0.18 -2.99
CA PHE A 310 -14.35 0.02 -1.69
C PHE A 310 -15.00 -1.26 -1.16
N ALA A 311 -15.77 -1.97 -1.98
CA ALA A 311 -16.48 -3.18 -1.59
C ALA A 311 -15.50 -4.26 -1.11
N ASN A 312 -14.40 -4.46 -1.82
CA ASN A 312 -13.34 -5.38 -1.41
C ASN A 312 -12.72 -4.99 -0.05
N GLU A 313 -12.35 -3.72 0.13
CA GLU A 313 -11.76 -3.27 1.39
C GLU A 313 -12.74 -3.38 2.56
N LEU A 314 -14.02 -3.02 2.36
CA LEU A 314 -15.06 -3.12 3.39
C LEU A 314 -15.31 -4.57 3.80
N ILE A 315 -15.52 -5.47 2.84
CA ILE A 315 -15.79 -6.88 3.12
C ILE A 315 -14.62 -7.51 3.87
N VAL A 316 -13.39 -7.29 3.38
CA VAL A 316 -12.20 -7.86 4.04
C VAL A 316 -12.05 -7.31 5.46
N ASN A 317 -12.11 -5.99 5.64
CA ASN A 317 -11.96 -5.39 6.97
C ASN A 317 -13.03 -5.87 7.95
N VAL A 318 -14.31 -5.90 7.54
CA VAL A 318 -15.42 -6.35 8.40
C VAL A 318 -15.25 -7.82 8.78
N LEU A 319 -14.99 -8.71 7.81
CA LEU A 319 -14.84 -10.14 8.07
C LEU A 319 -13.61 -10.45 8.93
N VAL A 320 -12.51 -9.73 8.73
CA VAL A 320 -11.29 -9.90 9.54
C VAL A 320 -11.51 -9.41 10.96
N VAL A 321 -12.06 -8.21 11.16
CA VAL A 321 -12.37 -7.68 12.50
C VAL A 321 -13.35 -8.59 13.23
N ALA A 322 -14.40 -9.07 12.56
CA ALA A 322 -15.34 -10.03 13.14
C ALA A 322 -14.65 -11.36 13.49
N GLY A 323 -13.77 -11.86 12.61
CA GLY A 323 -13.00 -13.09 12.83
C GLY A 323 -11.97 -13.00 13.95
N MET A 324 -11.37 -11.82 14.15
CA MET A 324 -10.49 -11.52 15.28
C MET A 324 -11.27 -11.47 16.60
N ARG A 325 -12.40 -10.74 16.62
CA ARG A 325 -13.27 -10.63 17.81
C ARG A 325 -13.77 -12.00 18.27
N ARG A 326 -14.16 -12.88 17.34
CA ARG A 326 -14.56 -14.27 17.65
C ARG A 326 -13.46 -15.12 18.30
N ARG A 327 -12.19 -14.71 18.18
CA ARG A 327 -11.03 -15.38 18.81
C ARG A 327 -10.49 -14.62 20.03
N GLY A 328 -11.25 -13.67 20.57
CA GLY A 328 -10.88 -12.91 21.76
C GLY A 328 -9.99 -11.70 21.51
N TYR A 329 -9.65 -11.40 20.26
CA TYR A 329 -8.85 -10.22 19.90
C TYR A 329 -9.76 -9.05 19.57
N VAL A 330 -9.93 -8.13 20.53
CA VAL A 330 -10.76 -6.94 20.36
C VAL A 330 -9.99 -5.88 19.57
N TRP A 331 -10.44 -5.61 18.35
CA TRP A 331 -9.91 -4.53 17.53
C TRP A 331 -10.74 -3.26 17.72
N ASP A 332 -10.15 -2.25 18.37
CA ASP A 332 -10.75 -0.92 18.46
C ASP A 332 -10.33 -0.06 17.26
N ILE A 333 -11.30 0.33 16.44
CA ILE A 333 -11.09 1.21 15.29
C ILE A 333 -10.92 2.66 15.76
N GLY A 334 -11.45 3.01 16.94
CA GLY A 334 -11.45 4.36 17.46
C GLY A 334 -12.49 5.26 16.77
N TRP A 335 -13.72 4.77 16.59
CA TRP A 335 -14.82 5.51 15.94
C TRP A 335 -15.02 6.92 16.49
N GLY A 336 -14.75 7.14 17.78
CA GLY A 336 -14.86 8.46 18.41
C GLY A 336 -13.95 9.52 17.79
N TRP A 337 -12.67 9.21 17.53
CA TRP A 337 -11.77 10.19 16.90
C TRP A 337 -12.03 10.32 15.40
N ILE A 338 -12.45 9.24 14.73
CA ILE A 338 -12.85 9.27 13.32
C ILE A 338 -14.04 10.21 13.12
N ALA A 339 -15.08 10.09 13.95
CA ALA A 339 -16.26 10.94 13.88
C ALA A 339 -15.89 12.42 14.07
N LYS A 340 -15.02 12.74 15.05
CA LYS A 340 -14.49 14.10 15.23
C LYS A 340 -13.79 14.61 13.98
N VAL A 341 -12.92 13.80 13.37
CA VAL A 341 -12.19 14.17 12.15
C VAL A 341 -13.13 14.43 10.98
N VAL A 342 -14.17 13.60 10.80
CA VAL A 342 -15.19 13.82 9.76
C VAL A 342 -15.91 15.15 9.98
N VAL A 343 -16.34 15.45 11.22
CA VAL A 343 -16.98 16.73 11.55
C VAL A 343 -16.06 17.91 11.27
N ILE A 344 -14.80 17.86 11.72
CA ILE A 344 -13.80 18.91 11.46
C ILE A 344 -13.59 19.11 9.96
N LEU A 345 -13.45 18.01 9.20
CA LEU A 345 -13.27 18.05 7.76
C LEU A 345 -14.47 18.66 7.05
N THR A 346 -15.70 18.28 7.41
CA THR A 346 -16.92 18.88 6.86
C THR A 346 -16.98 20.38 7.17
N LEU A 347 -16.70 20.78 8.41
CA LEU A 347 -16.70 22.19 8.84
C LEU A 347 -15.58 23.01 8.18
N ALA A 348 -14.45 22.40 7.84
CA ALA A 348 -13.35 23.08 7.12
C ALA A 348 -13.60 23.18 5.62
N CYS A 349 -14.23 22.17 5.01
CA CYS A 349 -14.56 22.16 3.58
C CYS A 349 -15.61 23.20 3.20
N LEU A 350 -16.61 23.45 4.07
CA LEU A 350 -17.67 24.44 3.82
C LEU A 350 -17.15 25.86 3.52
N PRO A 351 -16.38 26.52 4.40
CA PRO A 351 -15.85 27.85 4.13
C PRO A 351 -14.80 27.87 3.01
N ALA A 352 -14.00 26.80 2.87
CA ALA A 352 -13.06 26.69 1.75
C ALA A 352 -13.81 26.68 0.40
N TYR A 353 -14.93 25.96 0.32
CA TYR A 353 -15.78 25.94 -0.85
C TYR A 353 -16.38 27.32 -1.17
N LEU A 354 -16.72 28.13 -0.16
CA LEU A 354 -17.21 29.51 -0.36
C LEU A 354 -16.14 30.46 -0.90
N VAL A 355 -14.86 30.18 -0.65
CA VAL A 355 -13.71 30.96 -1.17
C VAL A 355 -13.26 30.44 -2.54
N LYS A 356 -13.91 29.39 -3.07
CA LYS A 356 -13.59 28.86 -4.39
C LYS A 356 -13.86 29.92 -5.46
N GLY A 357 -12.83 30.26 -6.22
CA GLY A 357 -12.92 31.19 -7.33
C GLY A 357 -11.82 30.94 -8.36
N GLU A 358 -11.88 31.69 -9.46
CA GLU A 358 -10.91 31.56 -10.54
C GLU A 358 -9.58 32.22 -10.16
N GLY A 359 -8.48 31.53 -10.48
CA GLY A 359 -7.13 32.05 -10.34
C GLY A 359 -6.33 31.45 -9.17
N THR A 360 -5.01 31.40 -9.39
CA THR A 360 -4.05 30.82 -8.45
C THR A 360 -4.10 31.43 -7.03
N PRO A 361 -4.27 32.75 -6.84
CA PRO A 361 -4.32 33.33 -5.49
C PRO A 361 -5.49 32.84 -4.64
N LEU A 362 -6.69 32.72 -5.23
CA LEU A 362 -7.88 32.24 -4.53
C LEU A 362 -7.78 30.75 -4.20
N LEU A 363 -7.21 29.95 -5.12
CA LEU A 363 -6.90 28.55 -4.86
C LEU A 363 -5.95 28.40 -3.66
N ILE A 364 -4.85 29.16 -3.64
CA ILE A 364 -3.89 29.12 -2.52
C ILE A 364 -4.56 29.56 -1.21
N ALA A 365 -5.30 30.67 -1.23
CA ALA A 365 -5.99 31.18 -0.04
C ALA A 365 -6.99 30.15 0.50
N GLY A 366 -7.75 29.50 -0.38
CA GLY A 366 -8.69 28.45 -0.04
C GLY A 366 -8.03 27.20 0.56
N ILE A 367 -6.91 26.73 -0.03
CA ILE A 367 -6.11 25.62 0.51
C ILE A 367 -5.55 25.97 1.90
N VAL A 368 -5.00 27.18 2.06
CA VAL A 368 -4.45 27.66 3.33
C VAL A 368 -5.55 27.74 4.39
N LEU A 369 -6.72 28.31 4.06
CA LEU A 369 -7.88 28.38 4.94
C LEU A 369 -8.34 26.99 5.39
N LEU A 370 -8.48 26.05 4.46
CA LEU A 370 -8.87 24.67 4.75
C LEU A 370 -7.90 24.01 5.73
N ASN A 371 -6.58 24.11 5.48
CA ASN A 371 -5.57 23.50 6.35
C ASN A 371 -5.51 24.17 7.73
N LEU A 372 -5.68 25.48 7.81
CA LEU A 372 -5.73 26.20 9.08
C LEU A 372 -6.96 25.76 9.91
N LEU A 373 -8.14 25.67 9.30
CA LEU A 373 -9.35 25.22 9.97
C LEU A 373 -9.25 23.76 10.42
N LEU A 374 -8.69 22.89 9.58
CA LEU A 374 -8.39 21.51 9.96
C LEU A 374 -7.44 21.46 11.16
N LEU A 375 -6.33 22.22 11.13
CA LEU A 375 -5.37 22.24 12.24
C LEU A 375 -6.02 22.74 13.54
N VAL A 376 -6.75 23.86 13.48
CA VAL A 376 -7.46 24.42 14.64
C VAL A 376 -8.48 23.42 15.19
N GLY A 377 -9.28 22.80 14.31
CA GLY A 377 -10.26 21.80 14.73
C GLY A 377 -9.60 20.54 15.33
N LEU A 378 -8.52 20.03 14.73
CA LEU A 378 -7.80 18.87 15.27
C LEU A 378 -7.24 19.14 16.68
N LEU A 379 -6.77 20.37 16.92
CA LEU A 379 -6.29 20.81 18.23
C LEU A 379 -7.45 21.03 19.22
N ALA A 380 -8.51 21.73 18.81
CA ALA A 380 -9.65 22.06 19.66
C ALA A 380 -10.43 20.83 20.13
N PHE A 381 -10.65 19.86 19.24
CA PHE A 381 -11.33 18.60 19.56
C PHE A 381 -10.43 17.57 20.26
N GLN A 382 -9.17 17.93 20.50
CA GLN A 382 -8.14 17.07 21.11
C GLN A 382 -8.11 15.69 20.47
N VAL A 383 -7.95 15.66 19.14
CA VAL A 383 -7.96 14.38 18.40
C VAL A 383 -6.82 13.48 18.85
N PHE A 384 -5.67 14.04 19.24
CA PHE A 384 -4.55 13.33 19.85
C PHE A 384 -4.72 13.18 21.36
N ASP A 385 -4.79 11.93 21.83
CA ASP A 385 -4.93 11.60 23.25
C ASP A 385 -3.57 11.46 23.95
N LYS A 386 -3.59 11.13 25.26
CA LYS A 386 -2.36 10.93 26.04
C LYS A 386 -1.56 9.69 25.59
N ASN A 387 -2.24 8.67 25.08
CA ASN A 387 -1.60 7.44 24.62
C ASN A 387 -0.81 7.71 23.34
N ASP A 388 -1.35 8.48 22.40
CA ASP A 388 -0.67 8.90 21.18
C ASP A 388 0.63 9.63 21.50
N ARG A 389 0.59 10.59 22.46
CA ARG A 389 1.77 11.34 22.91
C ARG A 389 2.84 10.40 23.49
N THR A 390 2.41 9.39 24.23
CA THR A 390 3.30 8.38 24.80
C THR A 390 3.94 7.53 23.70
N PHE A 391 3.19 7.13 22.67
CA PHE A 391 3.73 6.41 21.51
C PHE A 391 4.72 7.26 20.71
N VAL A 392 4.46 8.56 20.52
CA VAL A 392 5.42 9.47 19.88
C VAL A 392 6.72 9.54 20.69
N ASN A 393 6.63 9.78 22.00
CA ASN A 393 7.82 9.87 22.85
C ASN A 393 8.64 8.58 22.83
N ARG A 394 7.97 7.41 22.91
CA ARG A 394 8.61 6.09 22.83
C ARG A 394 9.23 5.83 21.45
N GLY A 395 8.54 6.22 20.38
CA GLY A 395 9.03 6.06 19.01
C GLY A 395 10.30 6.87 18.75
N LEU A 396 10.33 8.12 19.26
CA LEU A 396 11.48 9.02 19.14
C LEU A 396 12.59 8.74 20.16
N GLY A 397 12.32 7.96 21.21
CA GLY A 397 13.23 7.76 22.34
C GLY A 397 13.50 9.04 23.14
N ARG A 398 12.61 10.03 23.08
CA ARG A 398 12.74 11.35 23.74
C ARG A 398 11.38 11.85 24.22
N ASN A 399 11.34 12.54 25.36
CA ASN A 399 10.13 13.14 25.92
C ASN A 399 9.79 14.47 25.25
N VAL A 400 9.27 14.43 24.01
CA VAL A 400 8.84 15.63 23.27
C VAL A 400 7.57 16.22 23.89
N PHE A 401 6.63 15.37 24.29
CA PHE A 401 5.39 15.77 24.95
C PHE A 401 5.44 15.49 26.44
N LYS A 402 5.03 16.45 27.27
CA LYS A 402 4.76 16.20 28.70
C LYS A 402 3.51 15.34 28.81
N VAL A 403 3.66 14.14 29.35
CA VAL A 403 2.55 13.24 29.68
C VAL A 403 2.31 13.39 31.19
N SER A 404 1.36 14.27 31.54
CA SER A 404 0.92 14.52 32.92
C SER A 404 -0.33 13.74 33.26
#